data_AF-A0A2E5WAE9-F1
#
_entry.id   AF-A0A2E5WAE9-F1
#
_cell.length_a   1.000
_cell.length_b   1.000
_cell.length_c   1.000
_cell.angle_alpha   90.00
_cell.angle_beta   90.00
_cell.angle_gamma   90.00
#
_symmetry.space_group_name_H-M   'P 1'
#
loop_
_entity.id
_entity.type
_entity.pdbx_description
1 polymer ?
#
loop_
_entity_poly.entity_id
_entity_poly.type
_entity_poly.pdbx_seq_one_letter_code
_entity_poly.pdbx_strand_id
1 'polypeptide(L)'
;MDVDRVGRRVRAIITQDATGQRQRLEADQFIDATADIYLARQAGCQSRVGPESHAEYDEPSASDAEGVVLNNASPYYRVSPLRESEAPEIEPLPERANVGLDDLRPVTSIHTYPNGDLNMNPLHLMTGVEALRLDSDARDIAFLRARAHWYLLQTRHGFNRWRLV
;
A
#
# COMPACT_ATOMS: atom_id res chain seq x y z
N MET A 1 -3.24 10.45 18.21
CA MET A 1 -4.67 10.67 18.48
C MET A 1 -4.98 9.89 19.75
N ASP A 2 -5.63 10.50 20.73
CA ASP A 2 -5.99 9.77 21.96
C ASP A 2 -7.50 9.51 22.00
N VAL A 3 -7.93 8.51 22.77
CA VAL A 3 -9.33 8.09 22.85
C VAL A 3 -9.81 8.14 24.29
N ASP A 4 -10.86 8.93 24.53
CA ASP A 4 -11.58 8.94 25.81
C ASP A 4 -12.75 7.97 25.73
N ARG A 5 -12.75 6.96 26.60
CA ARG A 5 -13.75 5.88 26.61
C ARG A 5 -14.20 5.51 28.01
N VAL A 6 -15.43 5.02 28.10
CA VAL A 6 -15.97 4.35 29.29
C VAL A 6 -16.44 2.96 28.91
N GLY A 7 -15.75 1.94 29.45
CA GLY A 7 -15.89 0.57 28.98
C GLY A 7 -15.51 0.46 27.50
N ARG A 8 -16.47 -0.01 26.68
CA ARG A 8 -16.37 -0.13 25.21
C ARG A 8 -16.92 1.09 24.45
N ARG A 9 -17.47 2.09 25.15
CA ARG A 9 -18.07 3.28 24.50
C ARG A 9 -17.03 4.39 24.40
N VAL A 10 -16.71 4.80 23.18
CA VAL A 10 -15.95 6.03 22.91
C VAL A 10 -16.84 7.23 23.21
N ARG A 11 -16.33 8.18 24.01
CA ARG A 11 -17.01 9.45 24.32
C ARG A 11 -16.44 10.59 23.48
N ALA A 12 -15.13 10.57 23.30
CA ALA A 12 -14.43 11.57 22.52
C ALA A 12 -13.15 11.02 21.91
N ILE A 13 -12.72 11.65 20.82
CA ILE A 13 -11.35 11.54 20.31
C ILE A 13 -10.61 12.85 20.57
N ILE A 14 -9.30 12.75 20.77
CA ILE A 14 -8.40 13.89 20.92
C ILE A 14 -7.46 13.90 19.72
N THR A 15 -7.67 14.89 18.86
CA THR A 15 -6.85 15.11 17.67
C THR A 15 -5.85 16.23 17.92
N GLN A 16 -4.81 16.28 17.09
CA GLN A 16 -3.82 17.35 17.09
C GLN A 16 -3.69 17.85 15.65
N ASP A 17 -3.80 19.15 15.45
CA ASP A 17 -3.61 19.76 14.13
C ASP A 17 -2.11 19.99 13.82
N ALA A 18 -1.83 20.52 12.63
CA ALA A 18 -0.48 20.79 12.17
C ALA A 18 0.27 21.86 13.02
N THR A 19 -0.44 22.69 13.77
CA THR A 19 0.15 23.69 14.68
C THR A 19 0.47 23.11 16.05
N GLY A 20 0.08 21.86 16.28
CA GLY A 20 0.20 21.19 17.56
C GLY A 20 -0.96 21.46 18.51
N GLN A 21 -1.98 22.21 18.10
CA GLN A 21 -3.16 22.47 18.92
C GLN A 21 -3.97 21.17 19.05
N ARG A 22 -4.31 20.82 20.30
CA ARG A 22 -5.14 19.65 20.60
C ARG A 22 -6.61 20.03 20.67
N GLN A 23 -7.46 19.23 20.06
CA GLN A 23 -8.91 19.39 20.09
C GLN A 23 -9.57 18.10 20.59
N ARG A 24 -10.56 18.26 21.48
CA ARG A 24 -11.46 17.19 21.90
C ARG A 24 -12.71 17.22 21.03
N LEU A 25 -13.03 16.10 20.39
CA LEU A 25 -14.20 15.96 19.54
C LEU A 25 -15.13 14.92 20.15
N GLU A 26 -16.34 15.35 20.54
CA GLU A 26 -17.39 14.49 21.09
C GLU A 26 -18.41 14.16 19.99
N ALA A 27 -18.88 12.93 19.97
CA ALA A 27 -19.90 12.46 19.04
C ALA A 27 -20.64 11.25 19.62
N ASP A 28 -21.85 11.01 19.13
CA ASP A 28 -22.60 9.81 19.49
C ASP A 28 -22.08 8.55 18.79
N GLN A 29 -21.46 8.72 17.62
CA GLN A 29 -20.90 7.65 16.80
C GLN A 29 -19.56 8.09 16.20
N PHE A 30 -18.62 7.16 16.14
CA PHE A 30 -17.32 7.34 15.50
C PHE A 30 -17.15 6.24 14.45
N ILE A 31 -16.76 6.63 13.23
CA ILE A 31 -16.42 5.70 12.16
C ILE A 31 -14.89 5.66 12.07
N ASP A 32 -14.30 4.50 12.34
CA ASP A 32 -12.87 4.30 12.17
C ASP A 32 -12.54 4.03 10.71
N ALA A 33 -12.05 5.06 10.04
CA ALA A 33 -11.52 5.00 8.67
C ALA A 33 -9.99 5.07 8.65
N THR A 34 -9.33 4.82 9.78
CA THR A 34 -7.88 4.65 9.81
C THR A 34 -7.55 3.27 9.23
N ALA A 35 -6.60 3.22 8.30
CA ALA A 35 -6.26 1.98 7.60
C ALA A 35 -5.81 0.86 8.56
N ASP A 36 -5.26 1.24 9.71
CA ASP A 36 -4.74 0.37 10.77
C ASP A 36 -5.72 0.20 11.94
N ILE A 37 -7.00 0.57 11.77
CA ILE A 37 -8.09 0.45 12.76
C ILE A 37 -7.71 1.00 14.13
N TYR A 38 -6.99 2.11 14.13
CA TYR A 38 -6.39 2.74 15.29
C TYR A 38 -7.42 3.05 16.37
N LEU A 39 -8.56 3.64 16.01
CA LEU A 39 -9.59 4.02 16.97
C LEU A 39 -10.24 2.77 17.58
N ALA A 40 -10.54 1.76 16.76
CA ALA A 40 -11.11 0.50 17.23
C ALA A 40 -10.16 -0.21 18.20
N ARG A 41 -8.87 -0.28 17.88
CA ARG A 41 -7.85 -0.86 18.77
C ARG A 41 -7.74 -0.11 20.09
N GLN A 42 -7.71 1.22 20.06
CA GLN A 42 -7.69 2.06 21.27
C GLN A 42 -8.97 1.94 22.11
N ALA A 43 -10.12 1.67 21.47
CA ALA A 43 -11.38 1.37 22.15
C ALA A 43 -11.39 -0.02 22.81
N GLY A 44 -10.37 -0.85 22.58
CA GLY A 44 -10.26 -2.22 23.10
C GLY A 44 -10.99 -3.25 22.24
N CYS A 45 -11.31 -2.92 20.98
CA CYS A 45 -11.82 -3.91 20.04
C CYS A 45 -10.74 -4.93 19.70
N GLN A 46 -11.15 -6.20 19.61
CA GLN A 46 -10.29 -7.24 19.06
C GLN A 46 -10.10 -6.98 17.55
N SER A 47 -8.93 -7.37 17.04
CA SER A 47 -8.63 -7.29 15.62
C SER A 47 -7.93 -8.56 15.16
N ARG A 48 -8.23 -8.99 13.94
CA ARG A 48 -7.56 -10.11 13.28
C ARG A 48 -6.98 -9.68 11.94
N VAL A 49 -5.97 -10.42 11.50
CA VAL A 49 -5.30 -10.25 10.21
C VAL A 49 -5.23 -11.62 9.54
N GLY A 50 -5.72 -11.71 8.30
CA GLY A 50 -5.80 -12.96 7.57
C GLY A 50 -7.16 -13.64 7.69
N PRO A 51 -7.27 -14.89 7.20
CA PRO A 51 -8.51 -15.67 7.22
C PRO A 51 -9.03 -15.92 8.63
N GLU A 52 -10.35 -15.98 8.76
CA GLU A 52 -11.07 -16.33 9.97
C GLU A 52 -11.84 -17.63 9.75
N SER A 53 -11.84 -18.54 10.74
CA SER A 53 -12.46 -19.87 10.59
C SER A 53 -13.98 -19.83 10.70
N HIS A 54 -14.65 -20.83 10.12
CA HIS A 54 -16.10 -21.01 10.30
C HIS A 54 -16.44 -21.15 11.78
N ALA A 55 -15.66 -21.93 12.53
CA ALA A 55 -15.92 -22.20 13.95
C ALA A 55 -15.92 -20.95 14.83
N GLU A 56 -15.24 -19.88 14.41
CA GLU A 56 -15.14 -18.65 15.19
C GLU A 56 -16.33 -17.70 14.98
N TYR A 57 -16.87 -17.62 13.77
CA TYR A 57 -17.88 -16.62 13.40
C TYR A 57 -19.19 -17.20 12.82
N ASP A 58 -19.28 -18.52 12.69
CA ASP A 58 -20.43 -19.22 12.08
C ASP A 58 -20.71 -18.74 10.64
N GLU A 59 -19.66 -18.44 9.88
CA GLU A 59 -19.72 -17.99 8.49
C GLU A 59 -19.55 -19.20 7.53
N PRO A 60 -20.62 -19.68 6.86
CA PRO A 60 -20.61 -20.91 6.07
C PRO A 60 -19.59 -20.91 4.92
N SER A 61 -19.25 -19.73 4.40
CA SER A 61 -18.29 -19.58 3.30
C SER A 61 -16.83 -19.43 3.75
N ALA A 62 -16.59 -19.36 5.06
CA ALA A 62 -15.26 -19.20 5.61
C ALA A 62 -14.40 -20.45 5.36
N SER A 63 -13.17 -20.22 4.94
CA SER A 63 -12.19 -21.29 4.74
C SER A 63 -11.48 -21.59 6.06
N ASP A 64 -11.36 -22.87 6.41
CA ASP A 64 -10.53 -23.34 7.53
C ASP A 64 -9.04 -23.46 7.13
N ALA A 65 -8.64 -22.92 5.98
CA ALA A 65 -7.25 -22.92 5.55
C ALA A 65 -6.38 -22.07 6.49
N GLU A 66 -5.34 -22.69 7.04
CA GLU A 66 -4.37 -22.02 7.88
C GLU A 66 -3.44 -21.10 7.06
N GLY A 67 -3.01 -19.99 7.68
CA GLY A 67 -2.00 -19.09 7.14
C GLY A 67 -2.52 -17.69 6.84
N VAL A 68 -1.61 -16.71 6.82
CA VAL A 68 -1.93 -15.33 6.51
C VAL A 68 -1.84 -15.12 5.00
N VAL A 69 -2.98 -15.00 4.33
CA VAL A 69 -3.05 -14.59 2.92
C VAL A 69 -3.48 -13.13 2.88
N LEU A 70 -2.58 -12.28 2.39
CA LEU A 70 -2.84 -10.85 2.21
C LEU A 70 -2.59 -10.46 0.76
N ASN A 71 -3.36 -9.50 0.28
CA ASN A 71 -3.15 -8.88 -1.03
C ASN A 71 -1.73 -8.32 -1.13
N ASN A 72 -1.16 -8.31 -2.33
CA ASN A 72 0.15 -7.72 -2.57
C ASN A 72 0.13 -6.22 -2.27
N ALA A 73 1.24 -5.74 -1.69
CA ALA A 73 1.45 -4.35 -1.29
C ALA A 73 2.38 -3.64 -2.31
N SER A 74 2.14 -3.89 -3.60
CA SER A 74 2.95 -3.30 -4.68
C SER A 74 2.38 -1.94 -5.09
N PRO A 75 3.17 -0.86 -5.11
CA PRO A 75 2.65 0.46 -5.42
C PRO A 75 2.37 0.58 -6.92
N TYR A 76 1.24 1.20 -7.24
CA TYR A 76 0.95 1.59 -8.61
C TYR A 76 1.70 2.89 -8.91
N TYR A 77 2.13 3.05 -10.14
CA TYR A 77 2.78 4.27 -10.58
C TYR A 77 2.28 4.69 -11.95
N ARG A 78 2.48 5.96 -12.29
CA ARG A 78 2.04 6.57 -13.54
C ARG A 78 3.25 6.90 -14.39
N VAL A 79 3.12 6.67 -15.70
CA VAL A 79 4.14 7.08 -16.66
C VAL A 79 3.52 7.89 -17.80
N SER A 80 4.28 8.86 -18.31
CA SER A 80 3.90 9.70 -19.45
C SER A 80 4.80 9.42 -20.65
N PRO A 81 4.26 9.47 -21.88
CA PRO A 81 5.07 9.32 -23.08
C PRO A 81 5.99 10.53 -23.26
N LEU A 82 7.22 10.29 -23.71
CA LEU A 82 8.10 11.35 -24.14
C LEU A 82 7.64 11.93 -25.49
N ARG A 83 7.82 13.23 -25.69
CA ARG A 83 7.59 13.86 -27.00
C ARG A 83 8.53 13.27 -28.03
N GLU A 84 8.15 13.32 -29.29
CA GLU A 84 8.98 12.84 -30.40
C GLU A 84 10.36 13.52 -30.43
N SER A 85 10.42 14.81 -30.08
CA SER A 85 11.65 15.60 -30.02
C SER A 85 12.56 15.29 -28.83
N GLU A 86 12.08 14.56 -27.82
CA GLU A 86 12.87 14.24 -26.61
C GLU A 86 13.72 12.99 -26.85
N ALA A 87 14.94 12.95 -26.32
CA ALA A 87 15.76 11.75 -26.35
C ALA A 87 15.18 10.66 -25.43
N PRO A 88 15.37 9.36 -25.73
CA PRO A 88 15.03 8.30 -24.80
C PRO A 88 15.71 8.49 -23.43
N GLU A 89 14.99 8.14 -22.37
CA GLU A 89 15.40 8.34 -20.99
C GLU A 89 15.41 6.99 -20.25
N ILE A 90 16.45 6.75 -19.45
CA ILE A 90 16.56 5.59 -18.56
C ILE A 90 16.94 6.14 -17.18
N GLU A 91 16.12 5.88 -16.18
CA GLU A 91 16.43 6.26 -14.79
C GLU A 91 17.59 5.40 -14.26
N PRO A 92 18.35 5.85 -13.25
CA PRO A 92 19.35 5.00 -12.61
C PRO A 92 18.67 3.89 -11.77
N LEU A 93 19.30 2.71 -11.73
CA LEU A 93 18.89 1.63 -10.84
C LEU A 93 19.05 2.09 -9.37
N PRO A 94 18.01 2.05 -8.53
CA PRO A 94 18.14 2.37 -7.11
C PRO A 94 19.07 1.40 -6.38
N GLU A 95 20.20 1.91 -5.87
CA GLU A 95 21.22 1.13 -5.15
C GLU A 95 20.65 0.35 -3.95
N ARG A 96 19.61 0.90 -3.28
CA ARG A 96 19.02 0.36 -2.06
C ARG A 96 17.83 -0.56 -2.29
N ALA A 97 17.46 -0.87 -3.53
CA ALA A 97 16.32 -1.75 -3.78
C ALA A 97 16.55 -3.19 -3.29
N ASN A 98 17.82 -3.58 -3.08
CA ASN A 98 18.24 -4.88 -2.54
C ASN A 98 17.50 -6.06 -3.20
N VAL A 99 17.28 -5.95 -4.51
CA VAL A 99 16.61 -6.94 -5.35
C VAL A 99 17.37 -7.04 -6.67
N GLY A 100 17.69 -8.24 -7.09
CA GLY A 100 18.28 -8.47 -8.41
C GLY A 100 17.25 -8.18 -9.49
N LEU A 101 17.68 -7.58 -10.60
CA LEU A 101 16.76 -7.33 -11.74
C LEU A 101 16.18 -8.62 -12.32
N ASP A 102 16.90 -9.73 -12.20
CA ASP A 102 16.45 -11.04 -12.66
C ASP A 102 15.43 -11.69 -11.71
N ASP A 103 15.36 -11.21 -10.46
CA ASP A 103 14.36 -11.63 -9.48
C ASP A 103 13.03 -10.86 -9.64
N LEU A 104 13.07 -9.71 -10.33
CA LEU A 104 11.89 -8.91 -10.61
C LEU A 104 11.10 -9.51 -11.77
N ARG A 105 9.80 -9.73 -11.53
CA ARG A 105 8.86 -10.11 -12.59
C ARG A 105 8.40 -8.86 -13.33
N PRO A 106 8.50 -8.79 -14.68
CA PRO A 106 8.04 -7.64 -15.45
C PRO A 106 6.50 -7.58 -15.60
N VAL A 107 5.78 -8.56 -15.05
CA VAL A 107 4.33 -8.70 -15.23
C VAL A 107 3.61 -7.50 -14.61
N THR A 108 3.00 -6.70 -15.49
CA THR A 108 2.35 -5.44 -15.15
C THR A 108 0.99 -5.38 -15.83
N SER A 109 -0.06 -5.09 -15.07
CA SER A 109 -1.34 -4.67 -15.66
C SER A 109 -1.23 -3.19 -16.05
N ILE A 110 -1.45 -2.91 -17.32
CA ILE A 110 -1.26 -1.57 -17.89
C ILE A 110 -2.60 -1.05 -18.40
N HIS A 111 -2.99 0.14 -17.94
CA HIS A 111 -4.20 0.82 -18.40
C HIS A 111 -3.86 2.23 -18.88
N THR A 112 -4.44 2.63 -20.00
CA THR A 112 -4.25 3.98 -20.55
C THR A 112 -5.25 4.94 -19.95
N TYR A 113 -4.76 6.06 -19.40
CA TYR A 113 -5.57 7.18 -18.99
C TYR A 113 -6.02 8.02 -20.20
N PRO A 114 -7.10 8.81 -20.09
CA PRO A 114 -7.60 9.64 -21.20
C PRO A 114 -6.58 10.62 -21.80
N ASN A 115 -5.56 11.02 -21.03
CA ASN A 115 -4.51 11.94 -21.47
C ASN A 115 -3.32 11.22 -22.15
N GLY A 116 -3.40 9.90 -22.37
CA GLY A 116 -2.35 9.10 -22.99
C GLY A 116 -1.29 8.56 -22.03
N ASP A 117 -1.37 8.91 -20.74
CA ASP A 117 -0.50 8.31 -19.73
C ASP A 117 -0.89 6.87 -19.43
N LEU A 118 0.02 6.12 -18.82
CA LEU A 118 -0.25 4.75 -18.40
C LEU A 118 -0.29 4.66 -16.88
N ASN A 119 -1.32 3.98 -16.37
CA ASN A 119 -1.32 3.39 -15.04
C ASN A 119 -0.54 2.07 -15.11
N MET A 120 0.48 1.95 -14.28
CA MET A 120 1.32 0.78 -14.16
C MET A 120 1.00 0.10 -12.83
N ASN A 121 0.37 -1.07 -12.90
CA ASN A 121 0.11 -1.92 -11.75
C ASN A 121 1.03 -3.16 -11.81
N PRO A 122 2.21 -3.10 -11.17
CA PRO A 122 3.11 -4.24 -11.10
C PRO A 122 2.55 -5.26 -10.10
N LEU A 123 2.30 -6.49 -10.55
CA LEU A 123 1.46 -7.41 -9.78
C LEU A 123 2.17 -8.05 -8.57
N HIS A 124 3.51 -8.10 -8.53
CA HIS A 124 4.26 -8.92 -7.57
C HIS A 124 5.63 -8.30 -7.16
N LEU A 125 5.64 -7.12 -6.53
CA LEU A 125 6.88 -6.51 -5.99
C LEU A 125 7.04 -6.68 -4.47
N MET A 126 5.94 -6.78 -3.75
CA MET A 126 5.90 -7.00 -2.31
C MET A 126 4.60 -7.71 -1.94
N THR A 127 4.70 -8.78 -1.14
CA THR A 127 3.52 -9.46 -0.61
C THR A 127 2.94 -8.70 0.59
N GLY A 128 1.64 -8.84 0.87
CA GLY A 128 1.06 -8.18 2.05
C GLY A 128 1.64 -8.72 3.37
N VAL A 129 2.02 -10.00 3.41
CA VAL A 129 2.70 -10.61 4.58
C VAL A 129 4.07 -9.98 4.80
N GLU A 130 4.81 -9.75 3.71
CA GLU A 130 6.10 -9.08 3.78
C GLU A 130 5.93 -7.63 4.26
N ALA A 131 4.97 -6.88 3.71
CA ALA A 131 4.68 -5.52 4.14
C ALA A 131 4.35 -5.46 5.63
N LEU A 132 3.54 -6.40 6.14
CA LEU A 132 3.20 -6.50 7.55
C LEU A 132 4.44 -6.73 8.44
N ARG A 133 5.42 -7.51 7.95
CA ARG A 133 6.68 -7.77 8.68
C ARG A 133 7.65 -6.59 8.65
N LEU A 134 7.68 -5.87 7.54
CA LEU A 134 8.53 -4.68 7.37
C LEU A 134 7.99 -3.46 8.12
N ASP A 135 6.69 -3.45 8.44
CA ASP A 135 6.03 -2.39 9.19
C ASP A 135 6.31 -0.99 8.60
N SER A 136 6.94 -0.09 9.35
CA SER A 136 7.25 1.28 8.90
C SER A 136 8.11 1.34 7.63
N ASP A 137 8.94 0.33 7.39
CA ASP A 137 9.89 0.32 6.28
C ASP A 137 9.25 -0.18 4.98
N ALA A 138 8.07 -0.80 5.07
CA ALA A 138 7.40 -1.45 3.93
C ALA A 138 7.22 -0.48 2.75
N ARG A 139 6.79 0.75 3.06
CA ARG A 139 6.54 1.78 2.03
C ARG A 139 7.81 2.10 1.25
N ASP A 140 8.89 2.46 1.95
CA ASP A 140 10.10 2.93 1.29
C ASP A 140 10.75 1.81 0.46
N ILE A 141 10.74 0.59 0.98
CA ILE A 141 11.22 -0.59 0.24
C ILE A 141 10.36 -0.86 -1.00
N ALA A 142 9.04 -0.80 -0.88
CA ALA A 142 8.12 -1.04 -1.99
C ALA A 142 8.34 -0.02 -3.13
N PHE A 143 8.57 1.25 -2.80
CA PHE A 143 8.87 2.29 -3.78
C PHE A 143 10.25 2.11 -4.43
N LEU A 144 11.27 1.70 -3.68
CA LEU A 144 12.58 1.36 -4.25
C LEU A 144 12.47 0.20 -5.25
N ARG A 145 11.69 -0.84 -4.92
CA ARG A 145 11.44 -1.96 -5.84
C ARG A 145 10.63 -1.55 -7.06
N ALA A 146 9.67 -0.65 -6.93
CA ALA A 146 8.93 -0.10 -8.07
C ALA A 146 9.84 0.66 -9.03
N ARG A 147 10.81 1.41 -8.51
CA ARG A 147 11.83 2.08 -9.34
C ARG A 147 12.80 1.09 -10.00
N ALA A 148 13.19 0.01 -9.30
CA ALA A 148 13.98 -1.05 -9.92
C ALA A 148 13.19 -1.80 -11.02
N HIS A 149 11.89 -2.03 -10.81
CA HIS A 149 10.99 -2.56 -11.81
C HIS A 149 10.82 -1.61 -13.00
N TRP A 150 10.76 -0.29 -12.75
CA TRP A 150 10.72 0.70 -13.81
C TRP A 150 12.00 0.67 -14.67
N TYR A 151 13.16 0.61 -14.02
CA TYR A 151 14.44 0.41 -14.70
C TYR A 151 14.46 -0.85 -15.57
N LEU A 152 13.94 -1.97 -15.06
CA LEU A 152 13.80 -3.22 -15.81
C LEU A 152 12.96 -3.01 -17.09
N LEU A 153 11.82 -2.32 -16.98
CA LEU A 153 10.97 -2.06 -18.14
C LEU A 153 11.66 -1.17 -19.18
N GLN A 154 12.36 -0.12 -18.75
CA GLN A 154 13.08 0.79 -19.65
C GLN A 154 14.22 0.08 -20.39
N THR A 155 14.96 -0.80 -19.70
CA THR A 155 16.16 -1.44 -20.24
C THR A 155 15.89 -2.74 -21.01
N ARG A 156 14.82 -3.48 -20.67
CA ARG A 156 14.55 -4.81 -21.25
C ARG A 156 13.24 -4.91 -22.03
N HIS A 157 12.32 -3.95 -21.88
CA HIS A 157 10.96 -4.03 -22.44
C HIS A 157 10.53 -2.80 -23.26
N GLY A 158 11.47 -1.91 -23.64
CA GLY A 158 11.19 -0.81 -24.58
C GLY A 158 10.47 0.40 -23.97
N PHE A 159 10.48 0.55 -22.65
CA PHE A 159 9.85 1.69 -21.98
C PHE A 159 10.75 2.94 -21.87
N ASN A 160 11.92 2.97 -22.52
CA ASN A 160 12.82 4.13 -22.53
C ASN A 160 12.26 5.38 -23.25
N ARG A 161 11.06 5.29 -23.85
CA ARG A 161 10.31 6.41 -24.45
C ARG A 161 9.19 6.95 -23.55
N TRP A 162 9.25 6.62 -22.27
CA TRP A 162 8.29 7.00 -21.24
C TRP A 162 9.04 7.50 -20.00
N ARG A 163 8.41 8.33 -19.18
CA ARG A 163 8.96 8.82 -17.90
C ARG A 163 7.99 8.62 -16.76
N LEU A 164 8.53 8.38 -15.57
CA LEU A 164 7.76 8.35 -14.32
C LEU A 164 7.21 9.75 -14.01
N VAL A 165 5.99 9.82 -13.48
CA VAL A 165 5.29 11.06 -13.09
C VAL A 165 5.21 11.21 -11.59
#